data_AF-A0A939FDE2-F1
#
_entry.id   AF-A0A939FDE2-F1
#
_cell.length_a   1.000
_cell.length_b   1.000
_cell.length_c   1.000
_cell.angle_alpha   90.00
_cell.angle_beta   90.00
_cell.angle_gamma   90.00
#
_symmetry.space_group_name_H-M   'P 1'
#
loop_
_entity.id
_entity.type
_entity.pdbx_description
1 polymer ?
#
loop_
_entity_poly.entity_id
_entity_poly.type
_entity_poly.pdbx_seq_one_letter_code
_entity_poly.pdbx_strand_id
1 'polypeptide(L)'
;MPAIAHHFGPSSTAHFSPLLLLSNPAALPGTSDVLLHAELCRIDEGDRLAEQVLYVGGESDVELTGEDADVLIARLQGFVDGLRVLRGQMR
;
A
#
# COMPACT_ATOMS: atom_id res chain seq x y z
N MET A 1 -12.33 2.99 -35.19
CA MET A 1 -12.94 3.55 -33.97
C MET A 1 -12.91 2.45 -32.93
N PRO A 2 -11.97 2.42 -31.96
CA PRO A 2 -12.04 1.42 -30.90
C PRO A 2 -13.19 1.81 -29.96
N ALA A 3 -14.08 0.88 -29.68
CA ALA A 3 -15.16 1.07 -28.73
C ALA A 3 -14.57 1.21 -27.33
N ILE A 4 -14.87 2.31 -26.64
CA ILE A 4 -14.57 2.48 -25.22
C ILE A 4 -15.53 1.55 -24.48
N ALA A 5 -15.04 0.39 -24.08
CA ALA A 5 -15.79 -0.53 -23.24
C ALA A 5 -15.75 0.02 -21.81
N HIS A 6 -16.81 0.71 -21.39
CA HIS A 6 -17.02 1.04 -19.98
C HIS A 6 -17.39 -0.25 -19.25
N HIS A 7 -16.39 -0.98 -18.76
CA HIS A 7 -16.56 -2.25 -18.04
C HIS A 7 -17.01 -2.07 -16.57
N PHE A 8 -17.73 -0.99 -16.26
CA PHE A 8 -18.35 -0.78 -14.95
C PHE A 8 -19.73 -1.47 -14.91
N GLY A 9 -19.74 -2.79 -15.03
CA GLY A 9 -20.87 -3.63 -14.63
C GLY A 9 -20.69 -4.14 -13.20
N PRO A 10 -21.68 -4.83 -12.60
CA PRO A 10 -21.60 -5.43 -11.25
C PRO A 10 -20.55 -6.58 -11.12
N SER A 11 -19.58 -6.64 -12.03
CA SER A 11 -18.57 -7.68 -12.21
C SER A 11 -17.16 -7.22 -11.85
N SER A 12 -16.99 -6.03 -11.25
CA SER A 12 -15.71 -5.54 -10.72
C SER A 12 -15.81 -5.48 -9.20
N THR A 13 -15.21 -6.46 -8.50
CA THR A 13 -15.15 -6.49 -7.03
C THR A 13 -13.70 -6.49 -6.60
N ALA A 14 -13.32 -5.51 -5.77
CA ALA A 14 -12.00 -5.46 -5.15
C ALA A 14 -12.10 -5.91 -3.69
N HIS A 15 -11.20 -6.81 -3.29
CA HIS A 15 -11.08 -7.26 -1.91
C HIS A 15 -9.71 -6.87 -1.36
N PHE A 16 -9.70 -6.16 -0.23
CA PHE A 16 -8.49 -5.65 0.39
C PHE A 16 -8.13 -6.44 1.66
N SER A 17 -6.85 -6.70 1.87
CA SER A 17 -6.33 -7.23 3.13
C SER A 17 -6.34 -6.14 4.22
N PRO A 18 -6.05 -6.49 5.48
CA PRO A 18 -5.68 -5.49 6.47
C PRO A 18 -4.50 -4.62 5.98
N LEU A 19 -4.52 -3.35 6.36
CA LEU A 19 -3.53 -2.35 5.97
C LEU A 19 -2.27 -2.48 6.84
N LEU A 20 -1.11 -2.61 6.20
CA LEU A 20 0.19 -2.46 6.83
C LEU A 20 0.59 -0.99 6.79
N LEU A 21 0.94 -0.41 7.94
CA LEU A 21 1.26 1.00 8.07
C LEU A 21 2.69 1.21 8.56
N LEU A 22 3.35 2.21 7.99
CA LEU A 22 4.56 2.81 8.53
C LEU A 22 4.24 4.23 8.98
N SER A 23 4.21 4.45 10.29
CA SER A 23 3.96 5.78 10.86
C SER A 23 5.13 6.74 10.61
N ASN A 24 4.79 7.99 10.32
CA ASN A 24 5.73 9.09 10.21
C ASN A 24 6.27 9.45 11.60
N PRO A 25 7.59 9.30 11.87
CA PRO A 25 8.16 9.59 13.18
C PRO A 25 8.22 11.08 13.52
N ALA A 26 8.14 11.96 12.51
CA ALA A 26 8.24 13.40 12.65
C ALA A 26 7.18 14.09 11.78
N ALA A 27 5.92 13.66 11.92
CA ALA A 27 4.80 14.24 11.16
C ALA A 27 4.69 15.76 11.42
N LEU A 28 4.64 16.54 10.35
CA LEU A 28 4.44 17.98 10.45
C LEU A 28 2.98 18.27 10.80
N PRO A 29 2.68 19.37 11.52
CA PRO A 29 1.31 19.75 11.80
C PRO A 29 0.51 19.91 10.50
N GLY A 30 -0.56 19.12 10.34
CA GLY A 30 -1.42 19.15 9.15
C GLY A 30 -1.00 18.20 8.02
N THR A 31 0.02 17.36 8.21
CA THR A 31 0.35 16.25 7.29
C THR A 31 -0.17 14.90 7.81
N SER A 32 -0.08 13.85 6.99
CA SER A 32 -0.44 12.49 7.42
C SER A 32 0.53 11.97 8.49
N ASP A 33 -0.01 11.29 9.51
CA ASP A 33 0.77 10.51 10.48
C ASP A 33 1.31 9.20 9.88
N VAL A 34 0.94 8.90 8.64
CA VAL A 34 1.42 7.74 7.88
C VAL A 34 2.41 8.22 6.83
N LEU A 35 3.54 7.53 6.75
CA LEU A 35 4.55 7.75 5.72
C LEU A 35 4.30 6.82 4.54
N LEU A 36 4.17 5.52 4.81
CA LEU A 36 3.88 4.48 3.82
C LEU A 36 2.75 3.58 4.31
N HIS A 37 1.97 3.07 3.37
CA HIS A 37 1.05 1.97 3.61
C HIS A 37 1.18 0.91 2.54
N ALA A 38 0.76 -0.31 2.86
CA ALA A 38 0.67 -1.40 1.90
C ALA A 38 -0.46 -2.37 2.24
N GLU A 39 -1.05 -2.96 1.22
CA GLU A 39 -2.10 -3.98 1.35
C GLU A 39 -2.13 -4.87 0.11
N LEU A 40 -2.69 -6.07 0.26
CA LEU A 40 -3.02 -6.92 -0.87
C LEU A 40 -4.42 -6.58 -1.36
N CYS A 41 -4.52 -6.28 -2.64
CA CYS A 41 -5.78 -6.14 -3.35
C CYS A 41 -5.97 -7.36 -4.24
N ARG A 42 -7.11 -8.05 -4.07
CA ARG A 42 -7.58 -9.03 -5.06
C ARG A 42 -8.59 -8.32 -5.96
N ILE A 43 -8.29 -8.28 -7.25
CA ILE A 43 -9.14 -7.67 -8.26
C ILE A 43 -9.86 -8.80 -9.00
N ASP A 44 -11.19 -8.77 -8.95
CA ASP A 44 -12.06 -9.60 -9.76
C ASP A 44 -12.72 -8.69 -10.80
N GLU A 45 -12.07 -8.46 -11.95
CA GLU A 45 -12.52 -7.54 -13.01
C GLU A 45 -12.21 -8.06 -14.43
N GLY A 46 -13.25 -8.20 -15.26
CA GLY A 46 -13.10 -8.67 -16.64
C GLY A 46 -12.47 -10.06 -16.71
N ASP A 47 -11.36 -10.20 -17.42
CA ASP A 47 -10.59 -11.45 -17.53
C ASP A 47 -9.60 -11.65 -16.36
N ARG A 48 -9.43 -10.64 -15.49
CA ARG A 48 -8.56 -10.70 -14.31
C ARG A 48 -9.38 -11.23 -13.14
N LEU A 49 -9.42 -12.56 -13.00
CA LEU A 49 -10.09 -13.24 -11.90
C LEU A 49 -9.07 -13.63 -10.83
N ALA A 50 -9.36 -13.26 -9.58
CA ALA A 50 -8.57 -13.55 -8.40
C ALA A 50 -7.10 -13.10 -8.46
N GLU A 51 -6.76 -12.14 -9.31
CA GLU A 51 -5.39 -11.62 -9.38
C GLU A 51 -5.07 -10.83 -8.12
N GLN A 52 -3.99 -11.20 -7.46
CA GLN A 52 -3.50 -10.51 -6.26
C GLN A 52 -2.44 -9.49 -6.65
N VAL A 53 -2.68 -8.24 -6.28
CA VAL A 53 -1.78 -7.11 -6.48
C VAL A 53 -1.36 -6.58 -5.12
N LEU A 54 -0.06 -6.41 -4.92
CA LEU A 54 0.46 -5.68 -3.76
C LEU A 54 0.40 -4.19 -4.06
N TYR A 55 -0.47 -3.48 -3.36
CA TYR A 55 -0.54 -2.02 -3.41
C TYR A 55 0.39 -1.43 -2.36
N VAL A 56 1.19 -0.44 -2.75
CA VAL A 56 2.08 0.32 -1.86
C VAL A 56 1.93 1.79 -2.19
N GLY A 57 1.61 2.59 -1.19
CA GLY A 57 1.41 4.04 -1.31
C GLY A 57 2.26 4.82 -0.32
N GLY A 58 2.71 6.00 -0.74
CA GLY A 58 3.29 7.01 0.15
C GLY A 58 2.29 8.13 0.40
N GLU A 59 2.16 8.56 1.65
CA GLU A 59 1.15 9.54 2.07
C GLU A 59 1.69 10.90 2.48
N SER A 60 2.97 10.97 2.87
CA SER A 60 3.58 12.22 3.31
C SER A 60 5.09 12.23 3.04
N ASP A 61 5.65 13.43 3.06
CA ASP A 61 7.09 13.64 3.18
C ASP A 61 7.45 13.85 4.65
N VAL A 62 8.71 13.60 5.00
CA VAL A 62 9.22 13.81 6.35
C VAL A 62 10.60 14.46 6.31
N GLU A 63 10.80 15.44 7.18
CA GLU A 63 12.12 16.00 7.48
C GLU A 63 12.64 15.35 8.78
N LEU A 64 13.86 14.81 8.74
CA LEU A 64 14.38 13.98 9.83
C LEU A 64 15.66 14.59 10.40
N THR A 65 15.75 14.61 11.72
CA THR A 65 17.04 14.73 12.40
C THR A 65 17.80 13.40 12.31
N GLY A 66 19.06 13.36 12.75
CA GLY A 66 19.84 12.11 12.77
C GLY A 66 19.19 11.00 13.59
N GLU A 67 18.63 11.34 14.75
CA GLU A 67 17.94 10.38 15.62
C GLU A 67 16.63 9.87 15.00
N ASP A 68 15.83 10.77 14.42
CA ASP A 68 14.58 10.40 13.76
C ASP A 68 14.82 9.53 12.53
N ALA A 69 15.93 9.76 11.81
CA ALA A 69 16.35 8.94 10.69
C ALA A 69 16.68 7.51 11.13
N ASP A 70 17.42 7.33 12.23
CA ASP A 70 17.73 5.99 12.76
C ASP A 70 16.45 5.24 13.19
N VAL A 71 15.52 5.95 13.83
CA VAL A 71 14.19 5.40 14.18
C VAL A 71 13.42 4.99 12.92
N LEU A 72 13.40 5.84 11.89
CA LEU A 72 12.73 5.54 10.63
C LEU A 72 13.34 4.31 9.95
N ILE A 73 14.67 4.22 9.90
CA ILE A 73 15.39 3.08 9.29
C ILE A 73 15.01 1.78 9.99
N ALA A 74 14.99 1.75 11.33
CA ALA A 74 14.59 0.57 12.09
C ALA A 74 13.12 0.17 11.80
N ARG A 75 12.21 1.15 11.71
CA ARG A 75 10.80 0.90 11.37
C ARG A 75 10.62 0.41 9.92
N LEU A 76 11.40 0.95 8.98
CA LEU A 76 11.41 0.51 7.59
C LEU A 76 11.81 -0.95 7.43
N GLN A 77 12.75 -1.44 8.24
CA GLN A 77 13.11 -2.86 8.25
C GLN A 77 11.90 -3.74 8.59
N GLY A 78 11.17 -3.41 9.67
CA GLY A 78 9.94 -4.11 10.04
C GLY A 78 8.84 -4.01 8.98
N PHE A 79 8.71 -2.84 8.34
CA PHE A 79 7.77 -2.66 7.23
C PHE A 79 8.12 -3.56 6.03
N VAL A 80 9.40 -3.61 5.65
CA VAL A 80 9.89 -4.51 4.59
C VAL A 80 9.63 -5.98 4.92
N ASP A 81 9.79 -6.39 6.18
CA ASP A 81 9.44 -7.74 6.60
C ASP A 81 7.93 -8.02 6.47
N GLY A 82 7.08 -7.04 6.80
CA GLY A 82 5.65 -7.10 6.52
C GLY A 82 5.34 -7.22 5.03
N LEU A 83 6.01 -6.45 4.16
CA LEU A 83 5.85 -6.55 2.71
C LEU A 83 6.23 -7.95 2.19
N ARG A 84 7.28 -8.56 2.75
CA ARG A 84 7.68 -9.93 2.39
C ARG A 84 6.60 -10.94 2.76
N VAL A 85 5.94 -10.76 3.91
CA VAL A 85 4.79 -11.60 4.31
C VAL A 85 3.63 -11.42 3.34
N LEU A 86 3.26 -10.19 2.99
CA LEU A 86 2.19 -9.91 2.02
C LEU A 86 2.53 -10.50 0.65
N ARG A 87 3.74 -10.29 0.15
CA ARG A 87 4.21 -10.97 -1.08
C ARG A 87 4.03 -12.48 -0.93
N GLY A 88 4.43 -13.08 0.19
CA GLY A 88 4.30 -14.53 0.40
C GLY A 88 2.87 -15.07 0.29
N GLN A 89 1.86 -14.21 0.47
CA GLN A 89 0.44 -14.56 0.34
C GLN A 89 -0.08 -14.47 -1.10
N MET A 90 0.60 -13.73 -1.98
CA MET A 90 0.28 -13.65 -3.41
C MET A 90 0.47 -15.03 -4.06
N ARG A 91 -0.61 -15.57 -4.63
CA ARG A 91 -0.68 -16.88 -5.31
C ARG A 91 -1.13 -16.70 -6.74
#